data_AF-A0A0M9AEC9-F1
#
_entry.id   AF-A0A0M9AEC9-F1
#
_cell.length_a   1.000
_cell.length_b   1.000
_cell.length_c   1.000
_cell.angle_alpha   90.00
_cell.angle_beta   90.00
_cell.angle_gamma   90.00
#
_symmetry.space_group_name_H-M   'P 1'
#
loop_
_entity.id
_entity.type
_entity.pdbx_description
1 polymer ?
#
loop_
_entity_poly.entity_id
_entity_poly.type
_entity_poly.pdbx_seq_one_letter_code
_entity_poly.pdbx_strand_id
1 'polypeptide(L)'
;MQRGVKVYLLTTTEGLTHRASYAPSLALAGVVVRFAPRVEGEFLVIDRRMGLVLRRDYIGHTLEEARPEPLVERFYYAFLRATPFAVEEWVHRLYVQEYLRRSR
;
A
#
# COMPACT_ATOMS: atom_id res chain seq x y z
N MET A 1 18.77 -6.82 -7.57
CA MET A 1 18.26 -7.08 -8.93
C MET A 1 16.73 -7.05 -8.89
N GLN A 2 16.09 -6.06 -9.52
CA GLN A 2 14.61 -6.01 -9.62
C GLN A 2 14.16 -7.03 -10.67
N ARG A 3 13.18 -7.89 -10.35
CA ARG A 3 12.73 -8.99 -11.22
C ARG A 3 11.60 -8.62 -12.20
N GLY A 4 11.28 -7.33 -12.34
CA GLY A 4 10.19 -6.87 -13.21
C GLY A 4 8.78 -7.27 -12.76
N VAL A 5 8.60 -7.65 -11.49
CA VAL A 5 7.30 -8.04 -10.94
C VAL A 5 6.40 -6.80 -10.87
N LYS A 6 5.18 -6.91 -11.41
CA LYS A 6 4.16 -5.87 -11.28
C LYS A 6 3.53 -5.96 -9.90
N VAL A 7 3.61 -4.87 -9.14
CA VAL A 7 3.06 -4.79 -7.79
C VAL A 7 1.96 -3.73 -7.76
N TYR A 8 0.85 -4.07 -7.12
CA TYR A 8 -0.24 -3.16 -6.81
C TYR A 8 -0.38 -3.11 -5.30
N LEU A 9 -0.36 -1.91 -4.73
CA LEU A 9 -0.46 -1.69 -3.29
C LEU A 9 -1.72 -0.90 -2.99
N LEU A 10 -2.58 -1.46 -2.14
CA LEU A 10 -3.68 -0.75 -1.52
C LEU A 10 -3.37 -0.59 -0.03
N THR A 11 -3.42 0.64 0.47
CA THR A 11 -3.18 0.92 1.89
C THR A 11 -4.22 1.90 2.45
N THR A 12 -4.21 2.11 3.75
CA THR A 12 -5.03 3.15 4.38
C THR A 12 -4.37 4.52 4.25
N THR A 13 -5.14 5.58 4.47
CA THR A 13 -4.56 6.95 4.53
C THR A 13 -3.49 7.05 5.62
N GLU A 14 -3.73 6.41 6.77
CA GLU A 14 -2.75 6.31 7.86
C GLU A 14 -1.53 5.49 7.45
N GLY A 15 -1.72 4.33 6.82
CA GLY A 15 -0.63 3.49 6.33
C GLY A 15 0.24 4.20 5.29
N LEU A 16 -0.33 5.13 4.52
CA LEU A 16 0.40 5.95 3.57
C LEU A 16 1.28 7.02 4.24
N THR A 17 0.78 7.66 5.30
CA THR A 17 1.49 8.77 5.99
C THR A 17 2.32 8.33 7.19
N HIS A 18 2.22 7.06 7.60
CA HIS A 18 2.99 6.51 8.70
C HIS A 18 4.49 6.67 8.46
N ARG A 19 5.24 7.08 9.49
CA ARG A 19 6.68 7.38 9.40
C ARG A 19 7.55 6.22 8.88
N ALA A 20 7.11 4.98 9.10
CA ALA A 20 7.78 3.77 8.64
C ALA A 20 7.19 3.22 7.33
N SER A 21 6.33 3.98 6.66
CA SER A 21 5.73 3.56 5.40
C SER A 21 6.73 3.65 4.26
N TYR A 22 6.86 2.55 3.53
CA TYR A 22 7.61 2.52 2.28
C TYR A 22 6.73 2.81 1.06
N ALA A 23 5.42 3.07 1.23
CA ALA A 23 4.50 3.28 0.11
C ALA A 23 4.96 4.39 -0.87
N PRO A 24 5.45 5.55 -0.43
CA PRO A 24 5.99 6.57 -1.35
C PRO A 24 7.23 6.08 -2.13
N SER A 25 8.14 5.37 -1.45
CA SER A 25 9.35 4.82 -2.07
C SER A 25 9.01 3.71 -3.08
N LEU A 26 7.99 2.90 -2.80
CA LEU A 26 7.49 1.88 -3.72
C LEU A 26 6.86 2.52 -4.95
N ALA A 27 6.10 3.60 -4.79
CA ALA A 27 5.54 4.35 -5.91
C ALA A 27 6.64 4.91 -6.83
N LEU A 28 7.72 5.46 -6.26
CA LEU A 28 8.91 5.89 -7.00
C LEU A 28 9.59 4.73 -7.76
N ALA A 29 9.53 3.52 -7.20
CA ALA A 29 10.05 2.31 -7.84
C ALA A 29 9.09 1.71 -8.89
N GLY A 30 7.98 2.38 -9.22
CA GLY A 30 7.02 1.97 -10.25
C GLY A 30 5.88 1.07 -9.75
N VAL A 31 5.72 0.89 -8.44
CA VAL A 31 4.55 0.20 -7.86
C VAL A 31 3.31 1.07 -8.03
N VAL A 32 2.19 0.48 -8.45
CA VAL A 32 0.92 1.21 -8.51
C VAL A 32 0.32 1.27 -7.12
N VAL A 33 0.44 2.44 -6.48
CA VAL A 33 -0.06 2.66 -5.11
C VAL A 33 -1.40 3.38 -5.15
N ARG A 34 -2.36 2.87 -4.38
CA ARG A 34 -3.63 3.53 -4.08
C ARG A 34 -3.90 3.49 -2.59
N PHE A 35 -4.73 4.41 -2.13
CA PHE A 35 -5.12 4.48 -0.72
C PHE A 35 -6.61 4.77 -0.56
N ALA A 36 -7.15 4.32 0.57
CA ALA A 36 -8.53 4.59 0.97
C ALA A 36 -8.58 4.93 2.47
N PRO A 37 -9.65 5.57 2.98
CA PRO A 37 -9.80 5.82 4.42
C PRO A 37 -9.82 4.53 5.24
N ARG A 38 -10.38 3.46 4.67
CA ARG A 38 -10.42 2.11 5.26
C ARG A 38 -10.15 1.08 4.19
N VAL A 39 -9.38 0.06 4.56
CA VAL A 39 -9.14 -1.15 3.76
C VAL A 39 -9.53 -2.31 4.65
N GLU A 40 -10.31 -3.23 4.10
CA GLU A 40 -10.75 -4.35 4.89
C GLU A 40 -9.71 -5.48 4.84
N GLY A 41 -9.13 -5.80 6.00
CA GLY A 41 -8.15 -6.86 6.16
C GLY A 41 -6.78 -6.55 5.58
N GLU A 42 -5.81 -7.40 5.93
CA GLU A 42 -4.44 -7.33 5.44
C GLU A 42 -4.09 -8.67 4.81
N PHE A 43 -3.74 -8.65 3.53
CA PHE A 43 -3.47 -9.85 2.77
C PHE A 43 -2.59 -9.54 1.57
N LEU A 44 -1.98 -10.57 1.00
CA LEU A 44 -1.23 -10.51 -0.24
C LEU A 44 -1.61 -11.68 -1.15
N VAL A 45 -1.55 -11.45 -2.45
CA VAL A 45 -1.76 -12.49 -3.46
C VAL A 45 -0.58 -12.48 -4.43
N ILE A 46 -0.01 -13.65 -4.71
CA ILE A 46 1.09 -13.84 -5.66
C ILE A 46 0.59 -14.68 -6.83
N ASP A 47 0.69 -14.13 -8.04
CA ASP A 47 0.37 -14.78 -9.32
C ASP A 47 -0.99 -15.49 -9.38
N ARG A 48 -1.94 -15.10 -8.52
CA ARG A 48 -3.22 -15.79 -8.29
C ARG A 48 -3.08 -17.27 -7.89
N ARG A 49 -1.90 -17.67 -7.43
CA ARG A 49 -1.59 -19.05 -7.01
C ARG A 49 -1.46 -19.19 -5.50
N MET A 50 -1.04 -18.12 -4.83
CA MET A 50 -0.87 -18.10 -3.39
C MET A 50 -1.54 -16.87 -2.80
N GLY A 51 -2.40 -17.08 -1.81
CA GLY A 51 -3.00 -16.03 -0.99
C GLY A 51 -2.55 -16.19 0.45
N LEU A 52 -2.12 -15.10 1.09
CA LEU A 52 -1.83 -15.08 2.51
C LEU A 52 -2.62 -13.97 3.17
N VAL A 53 -3.25 -14.27 4.31
CA VAL A 53 -3.94 -13.29 5.14
C VAL A 53 -3.13 -13.08 6.42
N LEU A 54 -2.91 -11.82 6.78
CA LEU A 54 -2.36 -11.47 8.07
C LEU A 54 -3.48 -11.44 9.10
N ARG A 55 -3.39 -12.33 10.10
CA ARG A 55 -4.21 -12.26 11.30
C ARG A 55 -3.44 -11.52 12.38
N ARG A 56 -4.10 -10.52 12.96
CA ARG A 56 -3.59 -9.79 14.11
C ARG A 56 -4.39 -10.24 15.33
N ASP A 57 -3.79 -11.13 16.11
CA ASP A 57 -4.34 -11.56 17.38
C ASP A 57 -3.72 -10.75 18.52
N TYR A 58 -4.34 -10.82 19.70
CA TYR A 58 -3.86 -10.14 20.90
C TYR A 58 -2.41 -10.52 21.28
N ILE A 59 -1.99 -11.74 20.91
CA ILE A 59 -0.70 -12.33 21.30
C ILE A 59 0.36 -12.20 20.19
N GLY A 60 -0.03 -11.86 18.96
CA GLY A 60 0.92 -11.76 17.86
C GLY A 60 0.29 -11.62 16.47
N HIS A 61 1.13 -11.76 15.46
CA HIS A 61 0.74 -11.71 14.06
C HIS A 61 1.07 -13.03 13.39
N THR A 62 0.08 -13.62 12.72
CA THR A 62 0.24 -14.88 11.98
C THR A 62 -0.15 -14.68 10.52
N LEU A 63 0.58 -15.36 9.63
CA LEU A 63 0.23 -15.45 8.22
C LEU A 63 -0.45 -16.79 7.98
N GLU A 64 -1.68 -16.73 7.48
CA GLU A 64 -2.49 -17.90 7.16
C GLU A 64 -2.66 -18.02 5.66
N GLU A 65 -2.53 -19.25 5.14
CA GLU A 65 -2.87 -19.53 3.75
C GLU A 65 -4.37 -19.36 3.51
N ALA A 66 -4.69 -18.75 2.37
CA ALA A 66 -6.06 -18.53 1.95
C ALA A 66 -6.20 -18.73 0.45
N ARG A 67 -7.43 -19.04 0.01
CA ARG A 67 -7.75 -19.13 -1.42
C ARG A 67 -7.53 -17.75 -2.07
N PRO A 68 -6.75 -17.67 -3.16
CA PRO A 68 -6.41 -16.39 -3.78
C PRO A 68 -7.61 -15.72 -4.45
N GLU A 69 -8.57 -16.47 -4.98
CA GLU A 69 -9.71 -15.94 -5.76
C GLU A 69 -10.53 -14.88 -5.01
N PRO A 70 -11.07 -15.14 -3.80
CA PRO A 70 -11.84 -14.13 -3.06
C PRO A 70 -10.99 -12.92 -2.66
N LEU A 71 -9.69 -13.11 -2.42
CA LEU A 71 -8.78 -12.02 -2.08
C LEU A 71 -8.51 -11.10 -3.28
N VAL A 72 -8.34 -11.68 -4.47
CA VAL A 72 -8.18 -10.92 -5.72
C VAL A 72 -9.43 -10.10 -6.01
N GLU A 73 -10.60 -10.69 -5.89
CA GLU A 73 -11.87 -10.00 -6.13
C GLU A 73 -12.06 -8.82 -5.17
N ARG A 74 -11.85 -9.07 -3.88
CA ARG A 74 -11.92 -8.04 -2.84
C ARG A 74 -10.91 -6.91 -3.08
N PHE A 75 -9.67 -7.27 -3.39
CA PHE A 75 -8.62 -6.29 -3.72
C PHE A 75 -9.03 -5.47 -4.94
N TYR A 76 -9.46 -6.10 -6.02
CA TYR A 76 -9.82 -5.45 -7.28
C TYR A 76 -10.89 -4.37 -7.07
N TYR A 77 -12.01 -4.71 -6.43
CA TYR A 77 -13.08 -3.75 -6.20
C TYR A 77 -12.71 -2.63 -5.22
N ALA A 78 -11.90 -2.92 -4.21
CA ALA A 78 -11.39 -1.89 -3.31
C ALA A 78 -10.41 -0.96 -4.03
N PHE A 79 -9.51 -1.53 -4.85
CA PHE A 79 -8.50 -0.80 -5.59
C PHE A 79 -9.08 0.14 -6.64
N LEU A 80 -10.12 -0.28 -7.37
CA LEU A 80 -10.81 0.58 -8.34
C LEU A 80 -11.43 1.82 -7.71
N ARG A 81 -11.97 1.69 -6.50
CA ARG A 81 -12.63 2.77 -5.75
C ARG A 81 -11.64 3.65 -4.96
N ALA A 82 -10.40 3.20 -4.80
CA ALA A 82 -9.39 3.89 -4.03
C ALA A 82 -8.76 5.07 -4.79
N THR A 83 -8.23 6.03 -4.05
CA THR A 83 -7.56 7.21 -4.58
C THR A 83 -6.15 6.84 -5.06
N PRO A 84 -5.76 7.20 -6.31
CA PRO A 84 -4.38 7.07 -6.77
C PRO A 84 -3.42 7.89 -5.92
N PHE A 85 -2.28 7.30 -5.55
CA PHE A 85 -1.19 8.06 -4.96
C PHE A 85 -0.35 8.72 -6.07
N ALA A 86 -0.30 10.05 -6.09
CA ALA A 86 0.55 10.81 -6.99
C ALA A 86 1.88 11.15 -6.30
N VAL A 87 2.99 10.63 -6.85
CA VAL A 87 4.35 10.94 -6.37
C VAL A 87 4.62 12.45 -6.45
N GLU A 88 4.16 13.11 -7.50
CA GLU A 88 4.35 14.54 -7.73
C GLU A 88 3.75 15.39 -6.60
N GLU A 89 2.51 15.10 -6.19
CA GLU A 89 1.86 15.79 -5.06
C GLU A 89 2.58 15.56 -3.73
N TRP A 90 3.19 14.39 -3.57
CA TRP A 90 3.97 14.06 -2.38
C TRP A 90 5.31 14.81 -2.37
N VAL A 91 6.03 14.83 -3.50
CA VAL A 91 7.28 15.60 -3.65
C VAL A 91 7.01 17.10 -3.44
N HIS A 92 5.94 17.64 -4.01
CA HIS A 92 5.56 19.04 -3.79
C HIS A 92 5.31 19.34 -2.31
N ARG A 93 4.59 18.47 -1.59
CA ARG A 93 4.38 18.65 -0.14
C ARG A 93 5.69 18.64 0.65
N LEU A 94 6.60 17.72 0.35
CA LEU A 94 7.92 17.68 0.99
C LEU A 94 8.72 18.96 0.70
N TYR A 95 8.74 19.40 -0.56
CA TYR A 95 9.45 20.60 -0.96
C TYR A 95 8.92 21.85 -0.25
N VAL A 96 7.59 22.00 -0.17
CA VAL A 96 6.94 23.11 0.56
C VAL A 96 7.26 23.04 2.06
N GLN A 97 7.21 21.87 2.68
CA GLN A 97 7.54 21.70 4.09
C GLN A 97 9.01 22.04 4.39
N GLU A 98 9.94 21.61 3.54
CA GLU A 98 11.36 21.96 3.66
C GLU A 98 11.59 23.47 3.49
N TYR A 99 10.93 24.11 2.52
CA TYR A 99 11.06 25.54 2.31
C TYR A 99 10.51 26.36 3.48
N LEU A 100 9.34 25.98 4.00
CA LEU A 100 8.74 26.62 5.19
C LEU A 100 9.61 26.42 6.44
N ARG A 101 10.31 25.29 6.55
CA ARG A 101 11.22 25.00 7.66
C ARG A 101 12.50 25.83 7.60
N ARG A 102 12.99 26.18 6.41
CA ARG A 102 14.17 27.04 6.21
C ARG A 102 13.88 28.55 6.34
N SER A 103 12.61 28.93 6.33
CA SER A 103 12.16 30.34 6.41
C SER A 103 11.82 30.79 7.84
N ARG A 104 12.12 29.96 8.85
CA ARG A 104 12.03 30.25 10.28
C ARG A 104 13.42 30.16 10.90
#